data_AF-A0A385PXJ9-F1
#
_entry.id   AF-A0A385PXJ9-F1
#
_cell.length_a   1.000
_cell.length_b   1.000
_cell.length_c   1.000
_cell.angle_alpha   90.00
_cell.angle_beta   90.00
_cell.angle_gamma   90.00
#
_symmetry.space_group_name_H-M   'P 1'
#
loop_
_entity.id
_entity.type
_entity.pdbx_description
1 polymer ?
#
loop_
_entity_poly.entity_id
_entity_poly.type
_entity_poly.pdbx_seq_one_letter_code
_entity_poly.pdbx_strand_id
1 'polypeptide(L)'
;MARKRKKAIAILENKFAIVTVTTVVLSMAIILGVKVNSIKKELVQRESYKQKILEELDSENERSKKLEEQRKYVQTDSYIIEMAREKLGLVFPNEIAIKAEK
;
A
#
# COMPACT_ATOMS: atom_id res chain seq x y z
N MET A 1 22.40 67.32 27.20
CA MET A 1 22.78 66.13 26.37
C MET A 1 22.16 64.80 26.82
N ALA A 2 21.66 64.65 28.05
CA ALA A 2 21.15 63.36 28.57
C ALA A 2 19.89 62.79 27.85
N ARG A 3 18.98 63.65 27.35
CA ARG A 3 17.75 63.21 26.65
C ARG A 3 18.02 62.51 25.30
N LYS A 4 19.08 62.89 24.57
CA LYS A 4 19.42 62.27 23.28
C LYS A 4 19.96 60.84 23.45
N ARG A 5 20.72 60.57 24.53
CA ARG A 5 21.27 59.24 24.83
C ARG A 5 20.17 58.24 25.20
N LYS A 6 19.17 58.64 25.99
CA LYS A 6 18.03 57.77 26.35
C LYS A 6 17.20 57.34 25.13
N LYS A 7 16.98 58.23 24.15
CA LYS A 7 16.28 57.88 22.90
C LYS A 7 17.07 56.90 22.02
N ALA A 8 18.40 57.05 21.93
CA ALA A 8 19.23 56.15 21.13
C ALA A 8 19.26 54.72 21.69
N ILE A 9 19.28 54.57 23.02
CA ILE A 9 19.24 53.27 23.69
C ILE A 9 17.87 52.58 23.47
N ALA A 10 16.77 53.32 23.60
CA ALA A 10 15.42 52.77 23.34
C ALA A 10 15.23 52.33 21.87
N ILE A 11 15.85 53.03 20.91
CA ILE A 11 15.83 52.62 19.49
C ILE A 11 16.66 51.35 19.28
N LEU A 12 17.80 51.21 19.95
CA LEU A 12 18.62 50.00 19.90
C LEU A 12 17.90 48.80 20.52
N GLU A 13 17.23 48.98 21.66
CA GLU A 13 16.40 47.93 22.29
C GLU A 13 15.29 47.44 21.35
N ASN A 14 14.59 48.35 20.68
CA ASN A 14 13.53 47.97 19.74
C ASN A 14 14.10 47.21 18.52
N LYS A 15 15.30 47.58 18.05
CA LYS A 15 15.99 46.83 16.97
C LYS A 15 16.41 45.43 17.42
N PHE A 16 16.89 45.27 18.66
CA PHE A 16 17.23 43.95 19.21
C PHE A 16 16.00 43.06 19.40
N ALA A 17 14.87 43.64 19.83
CA ALA A 17 13.60 42.93 19.94
C ALA A 17 13.12 42.42 18.57
N ILE A 18 13.15 43.28 17.55
CA ILE A 18 12.77 42.90 16.17
C ILE A 18 13.68 41.80 15.64
N VAL A 19 15.02 41.92 15.81
CA VAL A 19 15.96 40.88 15.38
C VAL A 19 15.62 39.55 16.04
N THR A 20 15.46 39.53 17.37
CA THR A 20 15.16 38.30 18.11
C THR A 20 13.87 37.63 17.64
N VAL A 21 12.79 38.41 17.44
CA VAL A 21 11.52 37.90 16.92
C VAL A 21 11.68 37.32 15.51
N THR A 22 12.36 38.04 14.61
CA THR A 22 12.58 37.54 13.25
C THR A 22 13.38 36.25 13.22
N THR A 23 14.39 36.09 14.09
CA THR A 23 15.18 34.86 14.20
C THR A 23 14.34 33.67 14.63
N VAL A 24 13.42 33.86 15.60
CA VAL A 24 12.52 32.80 16.07
C VAL A 24 11.52 32.41 14.98
N VAL A 25 10.99 33.37 14.23
CA VAL A 25 10.07 33.07 13.11
C VAL A 25 10.80 32.31 12.00
N LEU A 26 12.04 32.68 11.68
CA LEU A 26 12.87 31.98 10.70
C LEU A 26 13.19 30.54 11.14
N SER A 27 13.56 30.33 12.40
CA SER A 27 13.83 28.99 12.92
C SER A 27 12.57 28.11 12.90
N MET A 28 11.41 28.66 13.23
CA MET A 28 10.12 27.97 13.12
C MET A 28 9.82 27.56 11.67
N ALA A 29 10.03 28.47 10.70
CA ALA A 29 9.79 28.19 9.29
C ALA A 29 10.66 27.04 8.76
N ILE A 30 11.93 26.98 9.18
CA ILE A 30 12.85 25.88 8.80
C ILE A 30 12.34 24.55 9.37
N ILE A 31 11.98 24.50 10.66
CA ILE A 31 11.48 23.28 11.31
C ILE A 31 10.21 22.77 10.63
N LEU A 32 9.27 23.67 10.33
CA LEU A 32 8.04 23.34 9.62
C LEU A 32 8.33 22.82 8.21
N GLY A 33 9.26 23.43 7.48
CA GLY A 33 9.70 22.97 6.17
C GLY A 33 10.22 21.53 6.17
N VAL A 34 11.07 21.18 7.16
CA VAL A 34 11.57 19.81 7.31
C VAL A 34 10.44 18.84 7.66
N LYS A 35 9.55 19.20 8.59
CA LYS A 35 8.40 18.35 8.96
C LYS A 35 7.46 18.10 7.79
N VAL A 36 7.13 19.12 7.00
CA VAL A 36 6.27 18.98 5.81
C VAL A 36 6.90 18.02 4.80
N ASN A 37 8.20 18.13 4.56
CA ASN A 37 8.89 17.24 3.64
C ASN A 37 8.94 15.79 4.15
N SER A 38 9.14 15.60 5.46
CA SER A 38 9.09 14.28 6.11
C SER A 38 7.70 13.65 5.98
N ILE A 39 6.64 14.40 6.27
CA ILE A 39 5.25 13.93 6.17
C ILE A 39 4.92 13.53 4.74
N LYS A 40 5.32 14.34 3.75
CA LYS A 40 5.12 14.01 2.32
C LYS A 40 5.82 12.70 1.94
N LYS A 41 7.06 12.48 2.38
CA LYS A 41 7.78 11.22 2.14
C LYS A 41 7.06 10.02 2.78
N GLU A 42 6.60 10.18 4.01
CA GLU A 42 5.87 9.13 4.71
C GLU A 42 4.53 8.81 4.03
N LEU A 43 3.81 9.81 3.53
CA LEU A 43 2.57 9.63 2.78
C LEU A 43 2.79 8.81 1.51
N VAL A 44 3.81 9.14 0.71
CA VAL A 44 4.14 8.39 -0.51
C VAL A 44 4.48 6.93 -0.19
N GLN A 45 5.27 6.69 0.86
CA GLN A 45 5.59 5.33 1.29
C GLN A 45 4.34 4.57 1.74
N ARG A 46 3.46 5.21 2.54
CA ARG A 46 2.21 4.61 3.00
C ARG A 46 1.25 4.31 1.85
N GLU A 47 1.15 5.17 0.85
CA GLU A 47 0.34 4.91 -0.36
C GLU A 47 0.88 3.72 -1.15
N SER A 48 2.19 3.66 -1.38
CA SER A 48 2.80 2.55 -2.11
C SER A 48 2.58 1.20 -1.39
N TYR A 49 2.63 1.20 -0.05
CA TYR A 49 2.39 0.01 0.75
C TYR A 49 0.92 -0.41 0.72
N LYS A 50 -0.02 0.55 0.79
CA LYS A 50 -1.44 0.28 0.65
C LYS A 50 -1.78 -0.33 -0.71
N GLN A 51 -1.22 0.20 -1.79
CA GLN A 51 -1.44 -0.34 -3.13
C GLN A 51 -0.96 -1.78 -3.24
N LYS A 52 0.25 -2.08 -2.74
CA LYS A 52 0.78 -3.45 -2.72
C LYS A 52 -0.12 -4.42 -1.94
N ILE A 53 -0.58 -4.01 -0.76
CA ILE A 53 -1.48 -4.86 0.05
C ILE A 53 -2.80 -5.12 -0.68
N LEU A 54 -3.37 -4.10 -1.34
CA LEU A 54 -4.62 -4.28 -2.08
C LEU A 54 -4.45 -5.23 -3.26
N GLU A 55 -3.35 -5.12 -4.00
CA GLU A 55 -3.03 -6.02 -5.11
C GLU A 55 -2.83 -7.47 -4.62
N GLU A 56 -2.12 -7.65 -3.51
CA GLU A 56 -1.94 -8.97 -2.89
C GLU A 56 -3.27 -9.56 -2.43
N LEU A 57 -4.13 -8.75 -1.79
CA LEU A 57 -5.45 -9.16 -1.34
C LEU A 57 -6.36 -9.58 -2.51
N ASP A 58 -6.36 -8.82 -3.60
CA ASP A 58 -7.15 -9.16 -4.78
C ASP A 58 -6.66 -10.46 -5.43
N SER A 59 -5.33 -10.65 -5.53
CA SER A 59 -4.74 -11.87 -6.06
C SER A 59 -5.09 -13.10 -5.21
N GLU A 60 -5.07 -12.97 -3.88
CA GLU A 60 -5.39 -14.06 -2.96
C GLU A 60 -6.89 -14.35 -2.96
N ASN A 61 -7.74 -13.33 -3.11
CA ASN A 61 -9.19 -13.51 -3.30
C ASN A 61 -9.50 -14.25 -4.61
N GLU A 62 -8.85 -13.90 -5.72
CA GLU A 62 -9.00 -14.65 -6.97
C GLU A 62 -8.56 -16.11 -6.82
N ARG A 63 -7.43 -16.33 -6.15
CA ARG A 63 -6.93 -17.67 -5.87
C ARG A 63 -7.92 -18.47 -5.02
N SER A 64 -8.50 -17.86 -4.00
CA SER A 64 -9.52 -18.46 -3.14
C SER A 64 -10.76 -18.87 -3.95
N LYS A 65 -11.26 -17.98 -4.84
CA LYS A 65 -12.38 -18.30 -5.73
C LYS A 65 -12.07 -19.48 -6.66
N LYS A 66 -10.89 -19.49 -7.28
CA LYS A 66 -10.46 -20.62 -8.14
C LYS A 66 -10.40 -21.93 -7.36
N LEU A 67 -9.89 -21.91 -6.13
CA LEU A 67 -9.87 -23.09 -5.26
C LEU A 67 -11.29 -23.55 -4.89
N GLU A 68 -12.22 -22.62 -4.67
CA GLU A 68 -13.62 -22.97 -4.40
C GLU A 68 -14.31 -23.60 -5.62
N GLU A 69 -14.06 -23.07 -6.82
CA GLU A 69 -14.55 -23.64 -8.07
C GLU A 69 -13.98 -25.04 -8.32
N GLN A 70 -12.66 -25.22 -8.16
CA GLN A 70 -12.03 -26.54 -8.23
C GLN A 70 -12.61 -27.51 -7.22
N ARG A 71 -12.84 -27.06 -5.98
CA ARG A 71 -13.44 -27.88 -4.93
C ARG A 71 -14.85 -28.34 -5.32
N LYS A 72 -15.64 -27.49 -5.99
CA LYS A 72 -16.96 -27.87 -6.53
C LYS A 72 -16.80 -28.85 -7.69
N TYR A 73 -15.90 -28.58 -8.64
CA TYR A 73 -15.65 -29.43 -9.80
C TYR A 73 -15.28 -30.87 -9.41
N VAL A 74 -14.36 -31.07 -8.48
CA VAL A 74 -13.94 -32.42 -8.07
C VAL A 74 -15.04 -33.23 -7.36
N GLN A 75 -16.10 -32.58 -6.90
CA GLN A 75 -17.28 -33.23 -6.32
C GLN A 75 -18.36 -33.55 -7.36
N THR A 76 -18.19 -33.14 -8.62
CA THR A 76 -19.16 -33.41 -9.68
C THR A 76 -19.05 -34.83 -10.21
N ASP A 77 -20.17 -35.38 -10.66
CA ASP A 77 -20.22 -36.69 -11.32
C ASP A 77 -19.34 -36.73 -12.59
N SER A 78 -19.20 -35.60 -13.29
CA SER A 78 -18.31 -35.50 -14.46
C SER A 78 -16.86 -35.78 -14.11
N TYR A 79 -16.36 -35.26 -12.99
CA TYR A 79 -15.00 -35.53 -12.55
C TYR A 79 -14.83 -37.00 -12.14
N ILE A 80 -15.84 -37.60 -11.48
CA ILE A 80 -15.82 -39.02 -11.12
C ILE A 80 -15.79 -39.90 -12.38
N ILE A 81 -16.60 -39.59 -13.38
CA ILE A 81 -16.65 -40.31 -14.66
C ILE A 81 -15.34 -40.16 -15.44
N GLU A 82 -14.76 -38.95 -15.49
CA GLU A 82 -13.47 -38.67 -16.12
C GLU A 82 -12.35 -39.48 -15.45
N MET A 83 -12.26 -39.42 -14.12
CA MET A 83 -11.28 -40.18 -13.35
C MET A 83 -11.49 -41.69 -13.45
N ALA A 84 -12.73 -42.17 -13.52
CA ALA A 84 -13.06 -43.58 -13.70
C ALA A 84 -12.68 -44.08 -15.10
N ARG A 85 -12.90 -43.27 -16.14
CA ARG A 85 -12.45 -43.56 -17.51
C ARG A 85 -10.92 -43.60 -17.59
N GLU A 86 -10.23 -42.59 -17.05
CA GLU A 86 -8.77 -42.50 -17.13
C GLU A 86 -8.05 -43.54 -16.26
N LYS A 87 -8.44 -43.69 -14.99
CA LYS A 87 -7.72 -44.57 -14.05
C LYS A 87 -8.17 -46.02 -14.14
N LEU A 88 -9.47 -46.26 -14.30
CA LEU A 88 -10.05 -47.61 -14.24
C LEU A 88 -10.42 -48.14 -15.63
N GLY A 89 -10.36 -47.31 -16.68
CA GLY A 89 -10.77 -47.71 -18.03
C GLY A 89 -12.27 -47.99 -18.16
N LEU A 90 -13.07 -47.49 -17.22
CA LEU A 90 -14.51 -47.74 -17.19
C LEU A 90 -15.21 -46.91 -18.27
N VAL A 91 -16.09 -47.53 -19.04
CA VAL A 91 -16.96 -46.89 -20.03
C VAL A 91 -18.40 -47.26 -19.76
N PHE A 92 -19.34 -46.44 -20.23
CA PHE A 92 -20.76 -46.79 -20.10
C PHE A 92 -21.11 -48.03 -20.93
N PRO A 93 -22.16 -48.78 -20.57
CA PRO A 93 -22.52 -50.03 -21.25
C PRO A 93 -22.79 -49.90 -22.76
N ASN A 94 -23.09 -48.68 -23.21
CA ASN A 94 -23.37 -48.30 -24.59
C ASN A 94 -22.17 -47.61 -25.29
N GLU A 95 -21.00 -47.54 -24.66
CA GLU A 95 -19.78 -46.91 -25.20
C GLU A 95 -18.66 -47.96 -25.35
N ILE A 96 -17.81 -47.83 -26.38
CA ILE A 96 -16.66 -48.73 -26.62
C ILE A 96 -15.38 -48.03 -26.13
N ALA A 97 -14.63 -48.68 -25.23
CA ALA A 97 -13.34 -48.19 -24.75
C ALA A 97 -12.26 -48.40 -25.82
N ILE A 98 -11.82 -47.33 -26.49
CA ILE A 98 -10.71 -47.36 -27.44
C ILE A 98 -9.49 -46.73 -26.77
N LYS A 99 -8.49 -47.55 -26.40
CA LYS A 99 -7.17 -47.04 -26.00
C LYS A 99 -6.37 -46.73 -27.25
N ALA A 100 -5.84 -45.51 -27.33
CA ALA A 100 -4.85 -45.17 -28.35
C ALA A 100 -3.56 -45.96 -28.03
N GLU A 101 -3.19 -46.89 -28.91
CA GLU A 101 -1.88 -47.53 -28.88
C GLU A 101 -0.79 -46.47 -29.07
N LYS A 102 0.17 -46.44 -28.15
CA LYS A 102 1.47 -45.82 -28.33
C LYS A 102 2.51 -46.93 -28.29
#